data_AF-A0A218Q7K8-F1
#
_entry.id   AF-A0A218Q7K8-F1
#
_cell.length_a   1.000
_cell.length_b   1.000
_cell.length_c   1.000
_cell.angle_alpha   90.00
_cell.angle_beta   90.00
_cell.angle_gamma   90.00
#
_symmetry.space_group_name_H-M   'P 1'
#
loop_
_entity.id
_entity.type
_entity.pdbx_description
1 polymer ?
#
loop_
_entity_poly.entity_id
_entity_poly.type
_entity_poly.pdbx_seq_one_letter_code
_entity_poly.pdbx_strand_id
1 'polypeptide(L)'
;MIPEEIAATLGKLFDPAEVKAIAPGSWQVDTASFRLLVLLSEDNTWLRILLPILPIQEAQPFLAQFLEANFDDTQEVRYALFDGVVWAVYQHNSETLVSADFTSAIARLVSLYEAGLDNVFNRLIESRIRQIIQTAKQQGQSLAATMQNLDRFYAEGLLGEINQTSEAREQVLTAWQRQLERLWNEIDIKLE
;
A
#
# COMPACT_ATOMS: atom_id res chain seq x y z
N MET A 1 -0.02 -4.81 27.27
CA MET A 1 1.41 -5.02 27.03
C MET A 1 2.26 -3.96 27.73
N ILE A 2 3.17 -4.39 28.61
CA ILE A 2 4.15 -3.51 29.28
C ILE A 2 5.46 -3.40 28.49
N PRO A 3 6.34 -2.41 28.75
CA PRO A 3 7.59 -2.21 28.02
C PRO A 3 8.48 -3.44 27.92
N GLU A 4 8.57 -4.23 29.00
CA GLU A 4 9.39 -5.45 29.05
C GLU A 4 8.86 -6.54 28.10
N GLU A 5 7.53 -6.67 27.99
CA GLU A 5 6.89 -7.60 27.07
C GLU A 5 7.10 -7.19 25.61
N ILE A 6 7.06 -5.88 25.33
CA ILE A 6 7.34 -5.32 24.00
C ILE A 6 8.78 -5.65 23.61
N ALA A 7 9.75 -5.31 24.46
CA ALA A 7 11.16 -5.59 24.21
C ALA A 7 11.43 -7.09 24.01
N ALA A 8 10.84 -7.94 24.86
CA ALA A 8 10.97 -9.39 24.75
C ALA A 8 10.33 -9.94 23.47
N THR A 9 9.22 -9.35 23.01
CA THR A 9 8.58 -9.77 21.75
C THR A 9 9.40 -9.34 20.54
N LEU A 10 9.92 -8.11 20.53
CA LEU A 10 10.84 -7.65 19.48
C LEU A 10 12.09 -8.52 19.37
N GLY A 11 12.69 -8.91 20.50
CA GLY A 11 13.85 -9.82 20.50
C GLY A 11 13.55 -11.26 20.07
N LYS A 12 12.28 -11.65 19.94
CA LYS A 12 11.87 -12.93 19.32
C LYS A 12 11.61 -12.80 17.83
N LEU A 13 11.23 -11.61 17.37
CA LEU A 13 10.85 -11.36 15.98
C LEU A 13 12.04 -10.98 15.10
N PHE A 14 13.06 -10.35 15.68
CA PHE A 14 14.20 -9.81 14.97
C PHE A 14 15.52 -10.28 15.58
N ASP A 15 16.59 -10.19 14.80
CA ASP A 15 17.92 -10.47 15.32
C ASP A 15 18.26 -9.45 16.43
N PRO A 16 18.83 -9.88 17.58
CA PRO A 16 19.11 -8.97 18.70
C PRO A 16 20.03 -7.79 18.34
N ALA A 17 20.85 -7.94 17.29
CA ALA A 17 21.72 -6.86 16.79
C ALA A 17 20.94 -5.75 16.04
N GLU A 18 19.75 -6.06 15.55
CA GLU A 18 18.88 -5.13 14.81
C GLU A 18 17.99 -4.31 15.75
N VAL A 19 17.72 -4.81 16.96
CA VAL A 19 16.82 -4.17 17.93
C VAL A 19 17.60 -3.25 18.89
N LYS A 20 17.27 -1.96 18.89
CA LYS A 20 17.88 -0.94 19.75
C LYS A 20 16.83 -0.23 20.58
N ALA A 21 17.05 -0.13 21.89
CA ALA A 21 16.32 0.81 22.73
C ALA A 21 16.91 2.21 22.53
N ILE A 22 16.14 3.13 21.97
CA ILE A 22 16.61 4.48 21.60
C ILE A 22 16.23 5.53 22.65
N ALA A 23 15.18 5.29 23.43
CA ALA A 23 14.76 6.07 24.58
C ALA A 23 13.86 5.19 25.48
N PRO A 24 13.55 5.60 26.73
CA PRO A 24 12.55 4.91 27.55
C PRO A 24 11.23 4.75 26.79
N GLY A 25 10.70 3.52 26.73
CA GLY A 25 9.48 3.21 25.98
C GLY A 25 9.60 3.30 24.45
N SER A 26 10.81 3.42 23.90
CA SER A 26 11.04 3.56 22.46
C SER A 26 12.10 2.60 21.94
N TRP A 27 11.78 1.90 20.87
CA TRP A 27 12.65 0.95 20.18
C TRP A 27 12.74 1.25 18.70
N GLN A 28 13.89 0.93 18.12
CA GLN A 28 14.17 0.98 16.70
C GLN A 28 14.65 -0.41 16.27
N VAL A 29 14.06 -0.95 15.21
CA VAL A 29 14.56 -2.16 14.54
C VAL A 29 15.18 -1.72 13.22
N ASP A 30 16.50 -1.87 13.10
CA ASP A 30 17.26 -1.59 11.89
C ASP A 30 17.60 -2.92 11.20
N THR A 31 16.87 -3.28 10.16
CA THR A 31 17.20 -4.44 9.32
C THR A 31 18.02 -3.99 8.10
N ALA A 32 18.46 -4.94 7.28
CA ALA A 32 19.10 -4.63 6.00
C ALA A 32 18.15 -3.91 5.01
N SER A 33 16.84 -4.08 5.16
CA SER A 33 15.83 -3.60 4.20
C SER A 33 14.99 -2.44 4.70
N PHE A 34 14.75 -2.31 6.01
CA PHE A 34 13.87 -1.27 6.56
C PHE A 34 14.25 -0.84 7.97
N ARG A 35 13.65 0.28 8.40
CA ARG A 35 13.74 0.79 9.78
C ARG A 35 12.35 0.90 10.40
N LEU A 36 12.06 0.07 11.39
CA LEU A 36 10.81 0.10 12.15
C LEU A 36 11.00 0.90 13.45
N LEU A 37 10.05 1.76 13.80
CA LEU A 37 10.01 2.46 15.08
C LEU A 37 8.84 1.97 15.91
N VAL A 38 9.07 1.70 17.19
CA VAL A 38 8.06 1.30 18.17
C VAL A 38 8.14 2.31 19.31
N LEU A 39 7.06 3.05 19.53
CA LEU A 39 7.01 4.18 20.46
C LEU A 39 5.84 4.01 21.41
N LEU A 40 6.11 4.04 22.71
CA LEU A 40 5.10 4.26 23.74
C LEU A 40 4.94 5.75 24.01
N SER A 41 3.72 6.18 24.29
CA SER A 41 3.46 7.50 24.86
C SER A 41 4.14 7.66 26.22
N GLU A 42 4.36 8.91 26.65
CA GLU A 42 5.07 9.20 27.92
C GLU A 42 4.38 8.59 29.15
N ASP A 43 3.05 8.45 29.11
CA ASP A 43 2.23 7.81 30.13
C ASP A 43 2.08 6.28 29.93
N ASN A 44 2.74 5.72 28.91
CA ASN A 44 2.70 4.32 28.48
C ASN A 44 1.32 3.78 28.06
N THR A 45 0.31 4.64 27.89
CA THR A 45 -1.07 4.20 27.59
C THR A 45 -1.29 3.86 26.12
N TRP A 46 -0.49 4.42 25.21
CA TRP A 46 -0.60 4.21 23.78
C TRP A 46 0.69 3.74 23.16
N LEU A 47 0.59 2.69 22.35
CA LEU A 47 1.65 2.22 21.47
C LEU A 47 1.42 2.76 20.06
N ARG A 48 2.51 3.19 19.42
CA ARG A 48 2.57 3.48 17.99
C ARG A 48 3.73 2.70 17.36
N ILE A 49 3.46 2.04 16.24
CA ILE A 49 4.49 1.43 15.40
C ILE A 49 4.48 2.15 14.06
N LEU A 50 5.67 2.52 13.56
CA LEU A 50 5.87 3.31 12.36
C LEU A 50 6.88 2.64 11.45
N LEU A 51 6.56 2.54 10.17
CA LEU A 51 7.46 2.06 9.13
C LEU A 51 7.39 3.02 7.93
N PRO A 52 8.47 3.76 7.61
CA PRO A 52 8.48 4.62 6.43
C PRO A 52 8.49 3.75 5.17
N ILE A 53 7.67 4.10 4.18
CA ILE A 53 7.53 3.32 2.94
C ILE A 53 8.22 4.03 1.79
N LEU A 54 7.76 5.24 1.44
CA LEU A 54 8.32 6.01 0.34
C LEU A 54 8.11 7.53 0.50
N PRO A 55 8.90 8.36 -0.20
CA PRO A 55 8.68 9.80 -0.26
C PRO A 55 7.32 10.14 -0.89
N ILE A 56 6.69 11.22 -0.43
CA ILE A 56 5.41 11.70 -0.97
C ILE A 56 5.49 12.00 -2.47
N GLN A 57 6.65 12.44 -2.97
CA GLN A 57 6.83 12.80 -4.38
C GLN A 57 6.54 11.61 -5.32
N GLU A 58 6.88 10.41 -4.89
CA GLU A 58 6.62 9.17 -5.63
C GLU A 58 5.18 8.66 -5.40
N ALA A 59 4.60 8.92 -4.23
CA ALA A 59 3.24 8.51 -3.86
C ALA A 59 2.13 9.46 -4.35
N GLN A 60 2.48 10.68 -4.77
CA GLN A 60 1.54 11.76 -5.09
C GLN A 60 0.40 11.33 -6.04
N PRO A 61 0.65 10.55 -7.12
CA PRO A 61 -0.41 10.11 -8.03
C PRO A 61 -1.37 9.09 -7.42
N PHE A 62 -0.99 8.46 -6.32
CA PHE A 62 -1.65 7.30 -5.73
C PHE A 62 -2.30 7.59 -4.37
N LEU A 63 -2.33 8.86 -3.93
CA LEU A 63 -2.83 9.22 -2.59
C LEU A 63 -4.27 8.76 -2.35
N ALA A 64 -5.14 8.88 -3.36
CA ALA A 64 -6.50 8.38 -3.26
C ALA A 64 -6.52 6.85 -3.07
N GLN A 65 -5.68 6.11 -3.80
CA GLN A 65 -5.59 4.66 -3.70
C GLN A 65 -5.01 4.20 -2.36
N PHE A 66 -4.11 4.97 -1.74
CA PHE A 66 -3.66 4.73 -0.37
C PHE A 66 -4.80 4.91 0.64
N LEU A 67 -5.64 5.93 0.47
CA LEU A 67 -6.80 6.16 1.34
C LEU A 67 -7.90 5.11 1.14
N GLU A 68 -8.13 4.66 -0.08
CA GLU A 68 -9.03 3.53 -0.37
C GLU A 68 -8.48 2.23 0.25
N ALA A 69 -7.16 1.98 0.15
CA ALA A 69 -6.51 0.84 0.81
C ALA A 69 -6.82 0.78 2.30
N ASN A 70 -6.80 1.93 2.96
CA ASN A 70 -7.05 2.07 4.39
C ASN A 70 -8.46 1.64 4.81
N PHE A 71 -9.39 1.62 3.85
CA PHE A 71 -10.76 1.22 4.08
C PHE A 71 -10.93 -0.30 3.94
N ASP A 72 -10.42 -0.89 2.85
CA ASP A 72 -10.72 -2.29 2.51
C ASP A 72 -9.63 -3.30 2.90
N ASP A 73 -8.35 -2.91 2.84
CA ASP A 73 -7.25 -3.89 2.71
C ASP A 73 -6.24 -3.87 3.85
N THR A 74 -6.03 -2.73 4.51
CA THR A 74 -4.95 -2.60 5.50
C THR A 74 -5.30 -3.15 6.88
N GLN A 75 -6.53 -3.59 7.10
CA GLN A 75 -7.01 -4.25 8.33
C GLN A 75 -6.75 -3.43 9.61
N GLU A 76 -5.77 -3.79 10.43
CA GLU A 76 -5.42 -3.13 11.69
C GLU A 76 -4.39 -2.00 11.53
N VAL A 77 -3.68 -1.94 10.40
CA VAL A 77 -2.67 -0.91 10.12
C VAL A 77 -3.21 0.13 9.13
N ARG A 78 -2.60 1.29 9.02
CA ARG A 78 -3.02 2.36 8.10
C ARG A 78 -1.83 3.02 7.43
N TYR A 79 -1.99 3.44 6.19
CA TYR A 79 -1.15 4.43 5.56
C TYR A 79 -1.43 5.82 6.15
N ALA A 80 -0.37 6.56 6.46
CA ALA A 80 -0.44 7.93 6.93
C ALA A 80 0.61 8.79 6.22
N LEU A 81 0.36 10.10 6.17
CA LEU A 81 1.29 11.07 5.61
C LEU A 81 1.88 11.93 6.72
N PHE A 82 3.19 11.94 6.83
CA PHE A 82 3.88 12.77 7.82
C PHE A 82 5.30 13.08 7.34
N ASP A 83 5.71 14.34 7.49
CA ASP A 83 7.07 14.81 7.18
C ASP A 83 7.56 14.44 5.76
N GLY A 84 6.69 14.60 4.76
CA GLY A 84 7.03 14.31 3.36
C GLY A 84 7.20 12.83 3.02
N VAL A 85 6.80 11.92 3.92
CA VAL A 85 6.91 10.47 3.75
C VAL A 85 5.54 9.82 3.94
N VAL A 86 5.27 8.77 3.16
CA VAL A 86 4.16 7.84 3.39
C VAL A 86 4.64 6.77 4.38
N TRP A 87 3.89 6.63 5.48
CA TRP A 87 4.17 5.72 6.57
C TRP A 87 3.12 4.61 6.63
N ALA A 88 3.53 3.39 6.92
CA ALA A 88 2.63 2.39 7.52
C ALA A 88 2.62 2.62 9.04
N VAL A 89 1.43 2.68 9.62
CA VAL A 89 1.21 3.04 11.02
C VAL A 89 0.27 2.04 11.68
N TYR A 90 0.63 1.60 12.87
CA TYR A 90 -0.25 0.89 13.80
C TYR A 90 -0.33 1.68 15.10
N GLN A 91 -1.53 1.81 15.66
CA GLN A 91 -1.76 2.44 16.96
C GLN A 91 -2.70 1.58 17.79
N HIS A 92 -2.35 1.36 19.06
CA HIS A 92 -3.18 0.56 19.94
C HIS A 92 -3.02 1.03 21.39
N ASN A 93 -4.09 0.89 22.17
CA ASN A 93 -4.00 1.10 23.61
C ASN A 93 -3.16 -0.03 24.23
N SER A 94 -2.16 0.33 25.03
CA SER A 94 -1.24 -0.64 25.60
C SER A 94 -1.93 -1.59 26.56
N GLU A 95 -3.01 -1.20 27.26
CA GLU A 95 -3.69 -2.06 28.24
C GLU A 95 -4.35 -3.28 27.58
N THR A 96 -4.93 -3.11 26.40
CA THR A 96 -5.63 -4.16 25.67
C THR A 96 -4.75 -4.88 24.64
N LEU A 97 -3.52 -4.40 24.43
CA LEU A 97 -2.59 -5.02 23.49
C LEU A 97 -2.04 -6.34 24.04
N VAL A 98 -2.25 -7.42 23.28
CA VAL A 98 -1.64 -8.73 23.52
C VAL A 98 -0.52 -9.01 22.52
N SER A 99 0.42 -9.89 22.86
CA SER A 99 1.60 -10.18 22.04
C SER A 99 1.28 -10.69 20.64
N ALA A 100 0.16 -11.42 20.49
CA ALA A 100 -0.30 -11.92 19.19
C ALA A 100 -0.68 -10.77 18.25
N ASP A 101 -1.44 -9.81 18.73
CA ASP A 101 -1.86 -8.63 17.96
C ASP A 101 -0.67 -7.75 17.62
N PHE A 102 0.25 -7.55 18.56
CA PHE A 102 1.50 -6.82 18.32
C PHE A 102 2.35 -7.47 17.22
N THR A 103 2.46 -8.80 17.24
CA THR A 103 3.20 -9.56 16.22
C THR A 103 2.50 -9.49 14.87
N SER A 104 1.17 -9.66 14.83
CA SER A 104 0.36 -9.53 13.61
C SER A 104 0.51 -8.16 12.98
N ALA A 105 0.41 -7.10 13.78
CA ALA A 105 0.55 -5.73 13.32
C ALA A 105 1.92 -5.48 12.69
N ILE A 106 3.01 -5.95 13.30
CA ILE A 106 4.36 -5.83 12.72
C ILE A 106 4.44 -6.56 11.39
N ALA A 107 3.97 -7.81 11.30
CA ALA A 107 3.97 -8.57 10.06
C ALA A 107 3.17 -7.86 8.96
N ARG A 108 2.03 -7.26 9.31
CA ARG A 108 1.20 -6.49 8.37
C ARG A 108 1.88 -5.20 7.91
N LEU A 109 2.53 -4.46 8.81
CA LEU A 109 3.32 -3.28 8.46
C LEU A 109 4.43 -3.62 7.47
N VAL A 110 5.19 -4.69 7.73
CA VAL A 110 6.25 -5.18 6.83
C VAL A 110 5.67 -5.59 5.48
N SER A 111 4.52 -6.28 5.46
CA SER A 111 3.85 -6.64 4.21
C SER A 111 3.42 -5.41 3.38
N LEU A 112 2.97 -4.33 4.02
CA LEU A 112 2.68 -3.08 3.31
C LEU A 112 3.95 -2.40 2.77
N TYR A 113 5.04 -2.47 3.55
CA TYR A 113 6.33 -1.95 3.11
C TYR A 113 6.87 -2.70 1.89
N GLU A 114 6.85 -4.03 1.93
CA GLU A 114 7.30 -4.89 0.82
C GLU A 114 6.45 -4.69 -0.43
N ALA A 115 5.15 -4.44 -0.28
CA ALA A 115 4.28 -4.15 -1.41
C ALA A 115 4.53 -2.76 -2.03
N GLY A 116 5.06 -1.80 -1.26
CA GLY A 116 5.39 -0.45 -1.73
C GLY A 116 4.25 0.19 -2.53
N LEU A 117 4.51 0.47 -3.81
CA LEU A 117 3.53 1.04 -4.73
C LEU A 117 2.67 -0.01 -5.46
N ASP A 118 3.04 -1.28 -5.47
CA ASP A 118 2.42 -2.29 -6.34
C ASP A 118 0.91 -2.43 -6.07
N ASN A 119 0.52 -2.46 -4.80
CA ASN A 119 -0.89 -2.59 -4.42
C ASN A 119 -1.71 -1.38 -4.87
N VAL A 120 -1.24 -0.16 -4.62
CA VAL A 120 -1.96 1.06 -5.00
C VAL A 120 -1.92 1.32 -6.50
N PHE A 121 -0.84 0.92 -7.17
CA PHE A 121 -0.68 0.97 -8.61
C PHE A 121 -1.71 0.06 -9.28
N ASN A 122 -1.80 -1.21 -8.86
CA ASN A 122 -2.77 -2.16 -9.40
C ASN A 122 -4.22 -1.69 -9.21
N ARG A 123 -4.54 -1.07 -8.07
CA ARG A 123 -5.87 -0.46 -7.85
C ARG A 123 -6.12 0.72 -8.78
N LEU A 124 -5.13 1.59 -8.99
CA LEU A 124 -5.26 2.69 -9.95
C LEU A 124 -5.55 2.12 -11.35
N ILE A 125 -4.79 1.12 -11.80
CA ILE A 125 -4.99 0.46 -13.09
C ILE A 125 -6.42 -0.08 -13.20
N GLU A 126 -6.86 -0.84 -12.21
CA GLU A 126 -8.20 -1.41 -12.22
C GLU A 126 -9.29 -0.33 -12.28
N SER A 127 -9.19 0.72 -11.45
CA SER A 127 -10.17 1.82 -11.44
C SER A 127 -10.28 2.52 -12.80
N ARG A 128 -9.14 2.74 -13.48
CA ARG A 128 -9.07 3.34 -14.82
C ARG A 128 -9.63 2.42 -15.89
N ILE A 129 -9.31 1.13 -15.85
CA ILE A 129 -9.86 0.15 -16.79
C ILE A 129 -11.39 0.09 -16.65
N ARG A 130 -11.91 0.09 -15.42
CA ARG A 130 -13.36 0.13 -15.17
C ARG A 130 -14.01 1.36 -15.82
N GLN A 131 -13.41 2.54 -15.67
CA GLN A 131 -13.89 3.78 -16.31
C GLN A 131 -13.85 3.71 -17.85
N ILE A 132 -12.78 3.15 -18.42
CA ILE A 132 -12.64 2.95 -19.87
C ILE A 132 -13.74 2.02 -20.37
N ILE A 133 -13.97 0.89 -19.71
CA ILE A 133 -15.00 -0.09 -20.10
C ILE A 133 -16.39 0.53 -20.04
N GLN A 134 -16.72 1.25 -18.95
CA GLN A 134 -18.01 1.91 -18.80
C GLN A 134 -18.25 2.91 -19.95
N THR A 135 -17.27 3.77 -20.22
CA THR A 135 -17.34 4.76 -21.30
C THR A 135 -17.47 4.10 -22.67
N ALA A 136 -16.65 3.06 -22.94
CA ALA A 136 -16.67 2.33 -24.19
C ALA A 136 -18.02 1.65 -24.44
N LYS A 137 -18.55 0.95 -23.44
CA LYS A 137 -19.86 0.28 -23.55
C LYS A 137 -21.01 1.29 -23.71
N GLN A 138 -20.96 2.46 -23.04
CA GLN A 138 -21.95 3.54 -23.24
C GLN A 138 -21.91 4.10 -24.66
N GLN A 139 -20.73 4.15 -25.27
CA GLN A 139 -20.54 4.57 -26.66
C GLN A 139 -20.81 3.45 -27.68
N GLY A 140 -21.23 2.26 -27.24
CA GLY A 140 -21.47 1.10 -28.10
C GLY A 140 -20.19 0.52 -28.73
N GLN A 141 -19.02 0.82 -28.15
CA GLN A 141 -17.74 0.27 -28.62
C GLN A 141 -17.58 -1.19 -28.21
N SER A 142 -16.90 -1.96 -29.06
CA SER A 142 -16.55 -3.35 -28.76
C SER A 142 -15.26 -3.45 -27.94
N LEU A 143 -15.05 -4.61 -27.33
CA LEU A 143 -13.81 -4.96 -26.64
C LEU A 143 -12.58 -4.71 -27.54
N ALA A 144 -12.63 -5.19 -28.78
CA ALA A 144 -11.53 -5.05 -29.75
C ALA A 144 -11.21 -3.57 -30.07
N ALA A 145 -12.24 -2.73 -30.25
CA ALA A 145 -12.05 -1.31 -30.48
C ALA A 145 -11.47 -0.60 -29.25
N THR A 146 -11.88 -1.01 -28.05
CA THR A 146 -11.37 -0.47 -26.78
C THR A 146 -9.91 -0.87 -26.54
N MET A 147 -9.54 -2.12 -26.84
CA MET A 147 -8.16 -2.60 -26.80
C MET A 147 -7.24 -1.80 -27.74
N GLN A 148 -7.70 -1.50 -28.96
CA GLN A 148 -6.93 -0.69 -29.90
C GLN A 148 -6.72 0.76 -29.42
N ASN A 149 -7.68 1.30 -28.66
CA ASN A 149 -7.58 2.64 -28.07
C ASN A 149 -6.67 2.69 -26.83
N LEU A 150 -6.32 1.55 -26.24
CA LEU A 150 -5.56 1.48 -24.99
C LEU A 150 -4.12 1.98 -25.16
N ASP A 151 -3.49 1.68 -26.30
CA ASP A 151 -2.16 2.20 -26.65
C ASP A 151 -2.16 3.74 -26.73
N ARG A 152 -3.26 4.32 -27.22
CA ARG A 152 -3.45 5.76 -27.28
C ARG A 152 -3.64 6.35 -25.88
N PHE A 153 -4.46 5.74 -25.03
CA PHE A 153 -4.62 6.20 -23.64
C PHE A 153 -3.30 6.15 -22.86
N TYR A 154 -2.48 5.12 -23.11
CA TYR A 154 -1.14 5.04 -22.55
C TYR A 154 -0.25 6.19 -23.05
N ALA A 155 -0.25 6.45 -24.35
CA ALA A 155 0.53 7.54 -24.95
C ALA A 155 0.07 8.95 -24.49
N GLU A 156 -1.21 9.11 -24.15
CA GLU A 156 -1.80 10.33 -23.62
C GLU A 156 -1.55 10.51 -22.11
N GLY A 157 -0.81 9.60 -21.45
CA GLY A 157 -0.49 9.66 -20.02
C GLY A 157 -1.68 9.37 -19.09
N LEU A 158 -2.84 9.00 -19.66
CA LEU A 158 -4.07 8.72 -18.92
C LEU A 158 -3.97 7.45 -18.05
N LEU A 159 -3.00 6.60 -18.35
CA LEU A 159 -2.72 5.34 -17.64
C LEU A 159 -1.58 5.48 -16.62
N GLY A 160 -1.06 6.70 -16.42
CA GLY A 160 0.09 7.02 -15.58
C GLY A 160 1.37 7.14 -16.40
N GLU A 161 2.07 8.28 -16.28
CA GLU A 161 3.42 8.43 -16.82
C GLU A 161 4.40 7.64 -15.94
N ILE A 162 4.62 6.38 -16.30
CA ILE A 162 5.72 5.62 -15.71
C ILE A 162 6.92 5.85 -16.63
N ASN A 163 7.90 6.63 -16.16
CA ASN A 163 9.19 6.83 -16.82
C ASN A 163 9.93 5.49 -16.90
N GLN A 164 9.61 4.66 -17.89
CA GLN A 164 10.20 3.33 -18.02
C GLN A 164 10.49 3.00 -19.48
N THR A 165 11.55 2.20 -19.65
CA THR A 165 12.11 1.71 -20.91
C THR A 165 11.06 1.03 -21.80
N SER A 166 11.32 0.92 -23.11
CA SER A 166 10.38 0.31 -24.07
C SER A 166 9.89 -1.09 -23.66
N GLU A 167 10.74 -1.87 -22.98
CA GLU A 167 10.42 -3.23 -22.52
C GLU A 167 9.43 -3.23 -21.34
N ALA A 168 9.58 -2.30 -20.40
CA ALA A 168 8.65 -2.15 -19.28
C ALA A 168 7.30 -1.57 -19.73
N ARG A 169 7.29 -0.69 -20.74
CA ARG A 169 6.05 -0.25 -21.40
C ARG A 169 5.25 -1.42 -21.97
N GLU A 170 5.91 -2.36 -22.63
CA GLU A 170 5.25 -3.52 -23.26
C GLU A 170 4.68 -4.49 -22.22
N GLN A 171 5.39 -4.69 -21.10
CA GLN A 171 4.91 -5.48 -19.97
C GLN A 171 3.67 -4.84 -19.31
N VAL A 172 3.70 -3.51 -19.11
CA VAL A 172 2.55 -2.77 -18.57
C VAL A 172 1.36 -2.88 -19.52
N LEU A 173 1.53 -2.60 -20.82
CA LEU A 173 0.43 -2.72 -21.79
C LEU A 173 -0.16 -4.13 -21.83
N THR A 174 0.66 -5.17 -21.74
CA THR A 174 0.19 -6.56 -21.68
C THR A 174 -0.64 -6.83 -20.43
N ALA A 175 -0.22 -6.31 -19.26
CA ALA A 175 -0.97 -6.45 -18.01
C ALA A 175 -2.33 -5.73 -18.09
N TRP A 176 -2.36 -4.55 -18.69
CA TRP A 176 -3.58 -3.77 -18.91
C TRP A 176 -4.55 -4.47 -19.87
N GLN A 177 -4.07 -5.01 -20.99
CA GLN A 177 -4.91 -5.75 -21.93
C GLN A 177 -5.58 -6.96 -21.27
N ARG A 178 -4.83 -7.74 -20.49
CA ARG A 178 -5.38 -8.88 -19.74
C ARG A 178 -6.43 -8.45 -18.73
N GLN A 179 -6.18 -7.36 -18.00
CA GLN A 179 -7.15 -6.83 -17.04
C GLN A 179 -8.42 -6.32 -17.73
N LEU A 180 -8.28 -5.64 -18.88
CA LEU A 180 -9.43 -5.16 -19.64
C LEU A 180 -10.28 -6.32 -20.14
N GLU A 181 -9.68 -7.36 -20.71
CA GLU A 181 -10.39 -8.56 -21.16
C GLU A 181 -11.16 -9.25 -20.02
N ARG A 182 -10.52 -9.40 -18.85
CA ARG A 182 -11.16 -9.94 -17.65
C ARG A 182 -12.37 -9.11 -17.21
N LEU A 183 -12.15 -7.79 -17.05
CA LEU A 183 -13.15 -6.87 -16.51
C LEU A 183 -14.30 -6.58 -17.49
N TRP A 184 -14.08 -6.74 -18.80
CA TRP A 184 -15.09 -6.48 -19.82
C TRP A 184 -16.36 -7.32 -19.61
N ASN A 185 -16.20 -8.56 -19.16
CA ASN A 185 -17.31 -9.48 -18.92
C ASN A 185 -17.94 -9.32 -17.53
N GLU A 186 -17.24 -8.69 -16.58
CA GLU A 186 -17.74 -8.44 -15.22
C GLU A 186 -18.62 -7.20 -15.13
N ILE A 187 -18.37 -6.19 -15.98
CA ILE A 187 -19.04 -4.89 -15.92
C ILE A 187 -20.23 -4.87 -16.88
N ASP A 188 -21.43 -5.26 -16.45
CA ASP A 188 -22.64 -5.03 -17.23
C ASP A 188 -23.14 -3.58 -17.08
N ILE A 189 -23.50 -2.95 -18.19
CA ILE A 189 -24.28 -1.71 -18.13
C ILE A 189 -25.69 -2.11 -17.72
N LYS A 190 -26.07 -1.79 -16.47
CA LYS A 190 -27.49 -1.62 -16.17
C LYS A 190 -27.95 -0.39 -16.92
N LEU A 191 -28.69 -0.62 -18.02
CA LEU A 191 -29.50 0.40 -18.66
C LEU A 191 -30.61 0.76 -17.67
N GLU A 192 -30.46 1.88 -16.97
CA GLU A 192 -31.60 2.59 -16.36
C GLU A 192 -32.35 3.38 -17.43
#